data_AF-A0A1E7F1P8-F1
#
_entry.id   AF-A0A1E7F1P8-F1
#
_cell.length_a   1.000
_cell.length_b   1.000
_cell.length_c   1.000
_cell.angle_alpha   90.00
_cell.angle_beta   90.00
_cell.angle_gamma   90.00
#
_symmetry.space_group_name_H-M   'P 1'
#
loop_
_entity.id
_entity.type
_entity.pdbx_description
1 polymer ?
#
loop_
_entity_poly.entity_id
_entity_poly.type
_entity_poly.pdbx_seq_one_letter_code
_entity_poly.pdbx_strand_id
1 'polypeptide(L)'
;MTNMTMMTSVLLVLSAGSTMIMSSCSAFVIIPSSPRTISSSSSTSSSSLYMANSKNIRIAMDLTEQYGIQSQEAKLAWETVEEFDARSNDNAAYTQDEIGMSKLTEEEWNKAYYELQQSMELMERNEYSGLNILQNNQQLMKDVAAELSAIKLSPPERKPAPKIPGLWDAKLKARAFSDNYGYDSVEAKLAWEDVEELASSGLSNSWLGNNLDVYDDESCDLVQAAEACMALEELDRFFTNYYANNNNIGSDDGL
;
A
#
# COMPACT_ATOMS: atom_id res chain seq x y z
N MET A 1 27.22 -53.98 -20.86
CA MET A 1 28.12 -53.30 -19.91
C MET A 1 27.48 -51.99 -19.53
N THR A 2 26.73 -52.00 -18.43
CA THR A 2 25.93 -50.89 -17.90
C THR A 2 26.67 -50.30 -16.70
N ASN A 3 27.08 -49.03 -16.78
CA ASN A 3 27.69 -48.32 -15.66
C ASN A 3 26.64 -47.40 -14.99
N MET A 4 26.30 -47.76 -13.76
CA MET A 4 25.65 -46.93 -12.74
C MET A 4 26.71 -46.14 -11.98
N THR A 5 26.51 -44.84 -11.79
CA THR A 5 27.22 -44.02 -10.79
C THR A 5 26.23 -42.93 -10.35
N MET A 6 25.48 -43.18 -9.27
CA MET A 6 25.74 -42.80 -7.87
C MET A 6 25.38 -41.35 -7.54
N MET A 7 24.31 -41.22 -6.75
CA MET A 7 23.86 -40.06 -6.00
C MET A 7 24.86 -39.67 -4.91
N THR A 8 25.03 -38.36 -4.68
CA THR A 8 25.54 -37.81 -3.42
C THR A 8 24.65 -36.67 -2.97
N SER A 9 23.83 -36.97 -1.96
CA SER A 9 23.08 -36.01 -1.15
C SER A 9 24.02 -35.37 -0.13
N VAL A 10 23.99 -34.03 0.01
CA VAL A 10 24.62 -33.33 1.13
C VAL A 10 23.52 -32.74 2.00
N LEU A 11 23.36 -33.34 3.18
CA LEU A 11 22.61 -32.81 4.33
C LEU A 11 23.58 -31.99 5.18
N LEU A 12 23.25 -30.73 5.47
CA LEU A 12 23.90 -29.94 6.51
C LEU A 12 22.86 -29.56 7.56
N VAL A 13 23.15 -29.99 8.79
CA VAL A 13 22.34 -29.86 10.01
C VAL A 13 23.20 -29.08 11.02
N LEU A 14 22.52 -28.34 11.91
CA LEU A 14 22.96 -27.74 13.17
C LEU A 14 23.70 -26.38 13.10
N SER A 15 23.14 -25.37 13.78
CA SER A 15 23.49 -25.15 15.18
C SER A 15 22.52 -24.18 15.88
N ALA A 16 22.19 -24.54 17.12
CA ALA A 16 21.47 -23.72 18.09
C ALA A 16 22.44 -22.76 18.80
N GLY A 17 21.96 -21.58 19.18
CA GLY A 17 22.67 -20.63 20.02
C GLY A 17 21.69 -19.88 20.93
N SER A 18 21.58 -20.34 22.17
CA SER A 18 20.76 -19.78 23.25
C SER A 18 21.38 -18.54 23.91
N THR A 19 20.47 -17.70 24.44
CA THR A 19 20.58 -16.82 25.62
C THR A 19 21.52 -15.61 25.62
N MET A 20 20.96 -14.42 25.89
CA MET A 20 21.12 -13.78 27.22
C MET A 20 19.90 -12.94 27.58
N ILE A 21 19.37 -13.24 28.77
CA ILE A 21 18.38 -12.48 29.51
C ILE A 21 19.15 -11.38 30.25
N MET A 22 18.84 -10.11 30.03
CA MET A 22 19.17 -9.05 30.99
C MET A 22 17.87 -8.52 31.57
N SER A 23 17.57 -9.03 32.77
CA SER A 23 16.56 -8.52 33.68
C SER A 23 17.08 -7.23 34.31
N SER A 24 16.36 -6.13 34.08
CA SER A 24 16.54 -4.88 34.82
C SER A 24 15.29 -4.63 35.63
N CYS A 25 15.35 -4.98 36.92
CA CYS A 25 14.39 -4.53 37.91
C CYS A 25 14.55 -3.02 38.14
N SER A 26 13.46 -2.26 38.08
CA SER A 26 13.26 -0.97 38.78
C SER A 26 11.74 -0.73 38.82
N ALA A 27 11.05 -1.16 39.87
CA ALA A 27 10.84 -0.42 41.13
C ALA A 27 9.90 0.79 40.95
N PHE A 28 8.61 0.52 40.73
CA PHE A 28 7.56 1.50 40.98
C PHE A 28 7.19 1.45 42.46
N VAL A 29 7.56 2.52 43.17
CA VAL A 29 7.15 2.78 44.55
C VAL A 29 5.66 3.16 44.53
N ILE A 30 4.82 2.34 45.15
CA ILE A 30 3.44 2.71 45.48
C ILE A 30 3.52 3.68 46.67
N ILE A 31 3.20 4.95 46.42
CA ILE A 31 2.95 5.94 47.47
C ILE A 31 1.49 5.74 47.91
N PRO A 32 1.19 5.31 49.16
CA PRO A 32 -0.18 5.28 49.64
C PRO A 32 -0.63 6.71 49.95
N SER A 33 -1.42 7.31 49.06
CA SER A 33 -2.19 8.50 49.38
C SER A 33 -3.46 8.08 50.16
N SER A 34 -3.62 8.64 51.36
CA SER A 34 -4.79 8.46 52.23
C SER A 34 -6.12 8.71 51.52
N PRO A 35 -7.22 8.07 51.98
CA PRO A 35 -8.53 8.17 51.32
C PRO A 35 -9.11 9.57 51.57
N ARG A 36 -9.25 10.36 50.50
CA ARG A 36 -10.13 11.53 50.49
C ARG A 36 -11.55 11.03 50.26
N THR A 37 -12.35 11.07 51.31
CA THR A 37 -13.82 10.95 51.22
C THR A 37 -14.35 12.07 50.34
N ILE A 38 -14.78 11.71 49.12
CA ILE A 38 -15.59 12.57 48.27
C ILE A 38 -17.01 12.04 48.30
N SER A 39 -17.88 12.90 48.82
CA SER A 39 -19.31 12.74 48.93
C SER A 39 -19.94 12.43 47.57
N SER A 40 -20.87 11.48 47.60
CA SER A 40 -21.71 11.04 46.51
C SER A 40 -22.63 12.14 45.99
N SER A 41 -22.53 12.44 44.69
CA SER A 41 -23.64 13.00 43.91
C SER A 41 -23.65 12.36 42.52
N SER A 42 -24.56 11.40 42.36
CA SER A 42 -25.25 11.00 41.12
C SER A 42 -24.56 11.29 39.78
N SER A 43 -23.84 10.29 39.24
CA SER A 43 -23.52 10.18 37.82
C SER A 43 -23.94 8.80 37.31
N THR A 44 -25.09 8.73 36.65
CA THR A 44 -25.65 7.46 36.13
C THR A 44 -25.11 7.09 34.74
N SER A 45 -24.14 7.85 34.20
CA SER A 45 -23.56 7.63 32.85
C SER A 45 -22.15 7.05 32.86
N SER A 46 -21.51 6.93 34.03
CA SER A 46 -20.12 6.46 34.19
C SER A 46 -19.99 4.93 34.33
N SER A 47 -21.06 4.24 34.70
CA SER A 47 -21.04 2.78 34.92
C SER A 47 -20.96 1.96 33.63
N SER A 48 -21.56 2.45 32.53
CA SER A 48 -21.57 1.74 31.24
C SER A 48 -20.21 1.79 30.53
N LEU A 49 -19.53 2.95 30.56
CA LEU A 49 -18.20 3.11 29.98
C LEU A 49 -17.15 2.30 30.73
N TYR A 50 -17.25 2.22 32.06
CA TYR A 50 -16.36 1.39 32.88
C TYR A 50 -16.56 -0.12 32.59
N MET A 51 -17.80 -0.55 32.36
CA MET A 51 -18.08 -1.93 31.92
C MET A 51 -17.57 -2.20 30.50
N ALA A 52 -17.71 -1.26 29.56
CA ALA A 52 -17.22 -1.39 28.19
C ALA A 52 -15.68 -1.48 28.15
N ASN A 53 -14.98 -0.64 28.91
CA ASN A 53 -13.52 -0.69 29.02
C ASN A 53 -13.05 -2.04 29.61
N SER A 54 -13.76 -2.56 30.62
CA SER A 54 -13.43 -3.87 31.20
C SER A 54 -13.52 -5.04 30.20
N LYS A 55 -14.40 -4.95 29.20
CA LYS A 55 -14.50 -5.94 28.11
C LYS A 55 -13.31 -5.83 27.16
N ASN A 56 -12.92 -4.62 26.78
CA ASN A 56 -11.80 -4.37 25.88
C ASN A 56 -10.47 -4.83 26.52
N ILE A 57 -10.28 -4.58 27.82
CA ILE A 57 -9.12 -5.05 28.57
C ILE A 57 -9.02 -6.59 28.54
N ARG A 58 -10.15 -7.30 28.72
CA ARG A 58 -10.14 -8.78 28.65
C ARG A 58 -9.76 -9.29 27.26
N ILE A 59 -10.30 -8.68 26.21
CA ILE A 59 -9.97 -9.05 24.83
C ILE A 59 -8.49 -8.81 24.54
N ALA A 60 -7.93 -7.68 24.99
CA ALA A 60 -6.51 -7.39 24.82
C ALA A 60 -5.62 -8.39 25.57
N MET A 61 -6.02 -8.81 26.78
CA MET A 61 -5.32 -9.83 27.57
C MET A 61 -5.37 -11.20 26.90
N ASP A 62 -6.54 -11.64 26.42
CA ASP A 62 -6.71 -12.94 25.74
C ASP A 62 -5.87 -13.01 24.45
N LEU A 63 -5.83 -11.92 23.67
CA LEU A 63 -5.01 -11.84 22.45
C LEU A 63 -3.51 -11.80 22.76
N THR A 64 -3.13 -11.12 23.84
CA THR A 64 -1.73 -11.10 24.32
C THR A 64 -1.29 -12.50 24.77
N GLU A 65 -2.17 -13.26 25.42
CA GLU A 65 -1.90 -14.65 25.81
C GLU A 65 -1.79 -15.59 24.60
N GLN A 66 -2.68 -15.44 23.60
CA GLN A 66 -2.69 -16.30 22.42
C GLN A 66 -1.55 -16.02 21.43
N TYR A 67 -1.29 -14.75 21.10
CA TYR A 67 -0.39 -14.36 20.02
C TYR A 67 0.91 -13.72 20.51
N GLY A 68 1.01 -13.45 21.81
CA GLY A 68 2.13 -12.74 22.42
C GLY A 68 2.00 -11.22 22.30
N ILE A 69 2.60 -10.50 23.25
CA ILE A 69 2.50 -9.03 23.35
C ILE A 69 3.06 -8.27 22.14
N GLN A 70 3.89 -8.92 21.31
CA GLN A 70 4.49 -8.32 20.13
C GLN A 70 3.67 -8.52 18.85
N SER A 71 2.62 -9.35 18.88
CA SER A 71 1.74 -9.56 17.73
C SER A 71 0.96 -8.28 17.40
N GLN A 72 0.64 -8.11 16.12
CA GLN A 72 -0.08 -6.93 15.63
C GLN A 72 -1.49 -6.88 16.20
N GLU A 73 -2.13 -8.04 16.36
CA GLU A 73 -3.47 -8.22 16.91
C GLU A 73 -3.52 -7.81 18.39
N ALA A 74 -2.51 -8.19 19.18
CA ALA A 74 -2.41 -7.77 20.57
C ALA A 74 -2.19 -6.25 20.70
N LYS A 75 -1.34 -5.67 19.85
CA LYS A 75 -1.09 -4.21 19.83
C LYS A 75 -2.35 -3.40 19.53
N LEU A 76 -3.08 -3.77 18.48
CA LEU A 76 -4.33 -3.10 18.10
C LEU A 76 -5.39 -3.20 19.22
N ALA A 77 -5.46 -4.33 19.92
CA ALA A 77 -6.38 -4.48 21.04
C ALA A 77 -6.03 -3.58 22.23
N TRP A 78 -4.72 -3.38 22.51
CA TRP A 78 -4.25 -2.44 23.53
C TRP A 78 -4.44 -0.98 23.13
N GLU A 79 -4.23 -0.63 21.86
CA GLU A 79 -4.54 0.71 21.33
C GLU A 79 -6.03 1.05 21.51
N THR A 80 -6.91 0.07 21.29
CA THR A 80 -8.36 0.23 21.52
C THR A 80 -8.68 0.51 22.99
N VAL A 81 -7.97 -0.14 23.92
CA VAL A 81 -8.11 0.12 25.37
C VAL A 81 -7.64 1.53 25.71
N GLU A 82 -6.49 1.95 25.17
CA GLU A 82 -5.92 3.28 25.37
C GLU A 82 -6.83 4.37 24.83
N GLU A 83 -7.39 4.22 23.63
CA GLU A 83 -8.34 5.18 23.05
C GLU A 83 -9.62 5.30 23.90
N PHE A 84 -10.12 4.19 24.43
CA PHE A 84 -11.30 4.20 25.28
C PHE A 84 -11.04 4.84 26.65
N ASP A 85 -9.85 4.62 27.22
CA ASP A 85 -9.43 5.24 28.48
C ASP A 85 -9.16 6.75 28.30
N ALA A 86 -8.50 7.13 27.21
CA ALA A 86 -8.29 8.52 26.81
C ALA A 86 -9.61 9.27 26.66
N ARG A 87 -10.61 8.66 26.01
CA ARG A 87 -11.96 9.25 25.88
C ARG A 87 -12.66 9.44 27.23
N SER A 88 -12.43 8.55 28.19
CA SER A 88 -12.94 8.72 29.55
C SER A 88 -12.24 9.85 30.31
N ASN A 89 -10.97 10.13 29.99
CA ASN A 89 -10.17 11.15 30.63
C ASN A 89 -10.32 12.55 29.98
N ASP A 90 -10.63 12.62 28.68
CA ASP A 90 -10.91 13.88 27.98
C ASP A 90 -12.12 14.63 28.57
N ASN A 91 -13.08 13.88 29.13
CA ASN A 91 -14.22 14.45 29.83
C ASN A 91 -13.83 15.14 31.16
N ALA A 92 -12.59 14.96 31.65
CA ALA A 92 -12.02 15.68 32.79
C ALA A 92 -11.11 16.85 32.37
N ALA A 93 -10.59 16.85 31.14
CA ALA A 93 -9.82 17.96 30.57
C ALA A 93 -10.71 19.10 30.06
N TYR A 94 -11.91 18.78 29.60
CA TYR A 94 -12.99 19.76 29.49
C TYR A 94 -13.66 19.91 30.86
N THR A 95 -13.03 20.67 31.76
CA THR A 95 -13.81 21.36 32.78
C THR A 95 -14.81 22.22 32.03
N GLN A 96 -16.05 21.75 31.99
CA GLN A 96 -17.19 22.52 31.54
C GLN A 96 -17.26 23.73 32.47
N ASP A 97 -16.58 24.81 32.12
CA ASP A 97 -16.86 26.12 32.69
C ASP A 97 -18.36 26.32 32.49
N GLU A 98 -19.10 26.37 33.60
CA GLU A 98 -20.56 26.57 33.67
C GLU A 98 -21.01 27.92 33.05
N ILE A 99 -20.12 28.63 32.36
CA ILE A 99 -20.30 29.95 31.78
C ILE A 99 -20.18 29.82 30.26
N GLY A 100 -21.26 29.45 29.58
CA GLY A 100 -21.35 29.66 28.13
C GLY A 100 -21.88 28.50 27.31
N MET A 101 -22.26 27.38 27.91
CA MET A 101 -23.07 26.41 27.19
C MET A 101 -24.50 26.96 27.14
N SER A 102 -24.77 27.79 26.14
CA SER A 102 -26.12 28.20 25.77
C SER A 102 -26.98 26.94 25.77
N LYS A 103 -27.87 26.84 26.76
CA LYS A 103 -28.77 25.72 26.94
C LYS A 103 -29.58 25.62 25.67
N LEU A 104 -29.15 24.73 24.76
CA LEU A 104 -29.84 24.47 23.51
C LEU A 104 -31.30 24.25 23.87
N THR A 105 -32.16 24.97 23.18
CA THR A 105 -33.59 24.78 23.34
C THR A 105 -33.92 23.32 23.00
N GLU A 106 -34.97 22.78 23.61
CA GLU A 106 -35.40 21.40 23.36
C GLU A 106 -35.61 21.12 21.86
N GLU A 107 -36.03 22.15 21.11
CA GLU A 107 -36.17 22.12 19.66
C GLU A 107 -34.83 21.93 18.92
N GLU A 108 -33.79 22.66 19.31
CA GLU A 108 -32.44 22.52 18.72
C GLU A 108 -31.83 21.16 19.05
N TRP A 109 -32.08 20.65 20.25
CA TRP A 109 -31.60 19.33 20.68
C TRP A 109 -32.28 18.21 19.87
N ASN A 110 -33.61 18.30 19.71
CA ASN A 110 -34.37 17.35 18.89
C ASN A 110 -33.94 17.43 17.42
N LYS A 111 -33.70 18.64 16.89
CA LYS A 111 -33.21 18.82 15.51
C LYS A 111 -31.86 18.15 15.31
N ALA A 112 -30.89 18.40 16.19
CA ALA A 112 -29.56 17.78 16.12
C ALA A 112 -29.65 16.24 16.22
N TYR A 113 -30.56 15.73 17.06
CA TYR A 113 -30.81 14.29 17.18
C TYR A 113 -31.33 13.68 15.87
N TYR A 114 -32.31 14.33 15.21
CA TYR A 114 -32.83 13.86 13.94
C TYR A 114 -31.81 13.95 12.79
N GLU A 115 -31.01 15.01 12.73
CA GLU A 115 -29.93 15.15 11.74
C GLU A 115 -28.86 14.07 11.92
N LEU A 116 -28.49 13.75 13.17
CA LEU A 116 -27.57 12.66 13.46
C LEU A 116 -28.16 11.29 13.08
N GLN A 117 -29.43 11.06 13.34
CA GLN A 117 -30.10 9.82 12.96
C GLN A 117 -30.14 9.65 11.44
N GLN A 118 -30.41 10.73 10.70
CA GLN A 118 -30.41 10.71 9.24
C GLN A 118 -29.02 10.48 8.65
N SER A 119 -27.97 11.06 9.24
CA SER A 119 -26.60 10.86 8.78
C SER A 119 -26.11 9.43 9.01
N MET A 120 -26.47 8.81 10.14
CA MET A 120 -26.18 7.39 10.40
C MET A 120 -26.87 6.47 9.38
N GLU A 121 -28.14 6.71 9.06
CA GLU A 121 -28.87 5.90 8.07
C GLU A 121 -28.25 6.01 6.67
N LEU A 122 -27.78 7.21 6.30
CA LEU A 122 -27.13 7.46 5.02
C LEU A 122 -25.75 6.78 4.96
N MET A 123 -25.00 6.80 6.05
CA MET A 123 -23.72 6.09 6.18
C MET A 123 -23.92 4.58 6.03
N GLU A 124 -24.91 4.01 6.73
CA GLU A 124 -25.23 2.58 6.65
C GLU A 124 -25.63 2.17 5.22
N ARG A 125 -26.49 2.95 4.56
CA ARG A 125 -26.86 2.71 3.15
C ARG A 125 -25.64 2.74 2.22
N ASN A 126 -24.75 3.71 2.41
CA ASN A 126 -23.54 3.83 1.60
C ASN A 126 -22.58 2.66 1.83
N GLU A 127 -22.40 2.23 3.09
CA GLU A 127 -21.57 1.09 3.45
C GLU A 127 -22.05 -0.21 2.78
N TYR A 128 -23.36 -0.50 2.82
CA TYR A 128 -23.93 -1.66 2.12
C TYR A 128 -23.78 -1.59 0.59
N SER A 129 -23.89 -0.39 0.01
CA SER A 129 -23.72 -0.21 -1.44
C SER A 129 -22.28 -0.45 -1.89
N GLY A 130 -21.29 0.06 -1.13
CA GLY A 130 -19.87 -0.16 -1.41
C GLY A 130 -19.46 -1.62 -1.29
N LEU A 131 -19.96 -2.32 -0.27
CA LEU A 131 -19.67 -3.74 -0.06
C LEU A 131 -20.19 -4.62 -1.21
N ASN A 132 -21.42 -4.35 -1.68
CA ASN A 132 -22.01 -5.09 -2.80
C ASN A 132 -21.23 -4.89 -4.11
N ILE A 133 -20.73 -3.67 -4.36
CA ILE A 133 -19.90 -3.39 -5.55
C ILE A 133 -18.59 -4.19 -5.48
N LEU A 134 -17.92 -4.21 -4.32
CA LEU A 134 -16.67 -4.95 -4.14
C LEU A 134 -16.87 -6.46 -4.31
N GLN A 135 -17.94 -7.02 -3.75
CA GLN A 135 -18.26 -8.44 -3.91
C GLN A 135 -18.55 -8.80 -5.37
N ASN A 136 -19.32 -7.97 -6.08
CA ASN A 136 -19.62 -8.16 -7.50
C ASN A 136 -18.34 -8.11 -8.35
N ASN A 137 -17.46 -7.13 -8.10
CA ASN A 137 -16.18 -7.02 -8.80
C ASN A 137 -15.27 -8.21 -8.52
N GLN A 138 -15.24 -8.71 -7.28
CA GLN A 138 -14.48 -9.90 -6.94
C GLN A 138 -14.99 -11.15 -7.69
N GLN A 139 -16.31 -11.29 -7.82
CA GLN A 139 -16.90 -12.40 -8.57
C GLN A 139 -16.57 -12.28 -10.07
N LEU A 140 -16.68 -11.08 -10.63
CA LEU A 140 -16.33 -10.82 -12.03
C LEU A 140 -14.86 -11.14 -12.32
N MET A 141 -13.92 -10.79 -11.44
CA MET A 141 -12.52 -11.15 -11.59
C MET A 141 -12.29 -12.67 -11.57
N LYS A 142 -13.02 -13.41 -10.73
CA LYS A 142 -12.95 -14.88 -10.70
C LYS A 142 -13.46 -15.49 -11.99
N ASP A 143 -14.55 -14.97 -12.52
CA ASP A 143 -15.15 -15.45 -13.77
C ASP A 143 -14.22 -15.19 -14.96
N VAL A 144 -13.64 -13.98 -15.06
CA VAL A 144 -12.64 -13.65 -16.08
C VAL A 144 -11.39 -14.52 -15.96
N ALA A 145 -10.90 -14.77 -14.75
CA ALA A 145 -9.75 -15.66 -14.55
C ALA A 145 -10.07 -17.12 -14.95
N ALA A 146 -11.28 -17.59 -14.66
CA ALA A 146 -11.75 -18.91 -15.09
C ALA A 146 -11.81 -19.01 -16.61
N GLU A 147 -12.37 -17.99 -17.29
CA GLU A 147 -12.41 -17.91 -18.75
C GLU A 147 -11.00 -17.89 -19.36
N LEU A 148 -10.10 -17.05 -18.85
CA LEU A 148 -8.70 -17.00 -19.31
C LEU A 148 -7.97 -18.34 -19.11
N SER A 149 -8.24 -19.04 -18.01
CA SER A 149 -7.66 -20.37 -17.76
C SER A 149 -8.24 -21.46 -18.66
N ALA A 150 -9.51 -21.32 -19.07
CA ALA A 150 -10.19 -22.23 -19.98
C ALA A 150 -9.70 -22.06 -21.43
N ILE A 151 -9.21 -20.87 -21.80
CA ILE A 151 -8.46 -20.63 -23.03
C ILE A 151 -7.08 -21.30 -22.88
N LYS A 152 -7.05 -22.62 -23.11
CA LYS A 152 -5.81 -23.37 -23.30
C LYS A 152 -5.16 -22.91 -24.60
N LEU A 153 -4.40 -21.82 -24.55
CA LEU A 153 -3.47 -21.46 -25.60
C LEU A 153 -2.49 -22.64 -25.70
N SER A 154 -2.55 -23.39 -26.81
CA SER A 154 -1.51 -24.36 -27.12
C SER A 154 -0.17 -23.63 -27.04
N PRO A 155 0.87 -24.22 -26.43
CA PRO A 155 2.19 -23.62 -26.40
C PRO A 155 2.55 -23.23 -27.83
N PRO A 156 2.81 -21.94 -28.11
CA PRO A 156 3.05 -21.50 -29.47
C PRO A 156 4.19 -22.34 -30.03
N GLU A 157 3.95 -22.97 -31.18
CA GLU A 157 4.99 -23.72 -31.88
C GLU A 157 6.20 -22.78 -32.00
N ARG A 158 7.30 -23.13 -31.35
CA ARG A 158 8.51 -22.32 -31.31
C ARG A 158 9.04 -22.22 -32.74
N LYS A 159 8.64 -21.18 -33.46
CA LYS A 159 9.29 -20.82 -34.72
C LYS A 159 10.79 -20.64 -34.41
N PRO A 160 11.68 -21.20 -35.21
CA PRO A 160 13.11 -21.03 -35.01
C PRO A 160 13.41 -19.52 -34.97
N ALA A 161 14.17 -19.08 -33.96
CA ALA A 161 14.48 -17.67 -33.79
C ALA A 161 15.12 -17.13 -35.09
N PRO A 162 14.69 -15.95 -35.58
CA PRO A 162 15.24 -15.36 -36.79
C PRO A 162 16.75 -15.17 -36.64
N LYS A 163 17.52 -15.59 -37.64
CA LYS A 163 18.97 -15.43 -37.65
C LYS A 163 19.29 -13.98 -38.03
N ILE A 164 19.61 -13.16 -37.03
CA ILE A 164 20.05 -11.78 -37.23
C ILE A 164 21.55 -11.82 -37.64
N PRO A 165 21.92 -11.37 -38.85
CA PRO A 165 23.31 -11.34 -39.28
C PRO A 165 24.13 -10.41 -38.37
N GLY A 166 25.33 -10.84 -37.97
CA GLY A 166 26.23 -10.05 -37.10
C GLY A 166 25.94 -10.10 -35.60
N LEU A 167 24.74 -10.50 -35.16
CA LEU A 167 24.40 -10.56 -33.73
C LEU A 167 25.29 -11.54 -32.94
N TRP A 168 25.70 -12.64 -33.57
CA TRP A 168 26.60 -13.61 -32.94
C TRP A 168 28.00 -13.02 -32.72
N ASP A 169 28.52 -12.29 -33.71
CA ASP A 169 29.85 -11.68 -33.63
C ASP A 169 29.87 -10.55 -32.59
N ALA A 170 28.79 -9.75 -32.52
CA ALA A 170 28.60 -8.73 -31.48
C ALA A 170 28.57 -9.36 -30.08
N LYS A 171 27.85 -10.48 -29.89
CA LYS A 171 27.83 -11.22 -28.61
C LYS A 171 29.20 -11.75 -28.23
N LEU A 172 29.97 -12.24 -29.21
CA LEU A 172 31.32 -12.74 -28.96
C LEU A 172 32.25 -11.59 -28.54
N LYS A 173 32.13 -10.43 -29.19
CA LYS A 173 32.85 -9.21 -28.85
C LYS A 173 32.49 -8.74 -27.44
N ALA A 174 31.21 -8.59 -27.12
CA ALA A 174 30.74 -8.16 -25.79
C ALA A 174 31.26 -9.06 -24.66
N ARG A 175 31.28 -10.39 -24.90
CA ARG A 175 31.87 -11.35 -23.96
C ARG A 175 33.39 -11.12 -23.80
N ALA A 176 34.13 -10.98 -24.91
CA ALA A 176 35.56 -10.73 -24.85
C ALA A 176 35.90 -9.42 -24.10
N PHE A 177 35.12 -8.36 -24.28
CA PHE A 177 35.28 -7.11 -23.51
C PHE A 177 34.95 -7.30 -22.03
N SER A 178 33.87 -8.02 -21.71
CA SER A 178 33.52 -8.35 -20.32
C SER A 178 34.60 -9.18 -19.63
N ASP A 179 35.21 -10.13 -20.34
CA ASP A 179 36.27 -11.00 -19.82
C ASP A 179 37.60 -10.23 -19.62
N ASN A 180 37.92 -9.27 -20.51
CA ASN A 180 39.18 -8.53 -20.46
C ASN A 180 39.15 -7.31 -19.52
N TYR A 181 38.03 -6.59 -19.45
CA TYR A 181 37.92 -5.33 -18.72
C TYR A 181 37.01 -5.43 -17.49
N GLY A 182 36.29 -6.53 -17.32
CA GLY A 182 35.27 -6.73 -16.29
C GLY A 182 33.87 -6.31 -16.75
N TYR A 183 32.84 -6.93 -16.18
CA TYR A 183 31.44 -6.69 -16.57
C TYR A 183 30.98 -5.25 -16.36
N ASP A 184 31.56 -4.53 -15.39
CA ASP A 184 31.17 -3.15 -15.07
C ASP A 184 31.95 -2.09 -15.85
N SER A 185 32.92 -2.50 -16.68
CA SER A 185 33.71 -1.59 -17.49
C SER A 185 32.84 -0.87 -18.53
N VAL A 186 33.25 0.36 -18.89
CA VAL A 186 32.52 1.15 -19.90
C VAL A 186 32.55 0.44 -21.26
N GLU A 187 33.68 -0.20 -21.59
CA GLU A 187 33.87 -0.93 -22.84
C GLU A 187 33.01 -2.20 -22.91
N ALA A 188 32.85 -2.90 -21.79
CA ALA A 188 31.94 -4.04 -21.70
C ALA A 188 30.48 -3.61 -21.87
N LYS A 189 30.07 -2.51 -21.21
CA LYS A 189 28.72 -1.95 -21.32
C LYS A 189 28.40 -1.51 -22.75
N LEU A 190 29.30 -0.74 -23.38
CA LEU A 190 29.13 -0.28 -24.76
C LEU A 190 29.01 -1.47 -25.73
N ALA A 191 29.80 -2.53 -25.54
CA ALA A 191 29.71 -3.71 -26.39
C ALA A 191 28.40 -4.52 -26.18
N TRP A 192 27.80 -4.47 -24.98
CA TRP A 192 26.47 -5.05 -24.74
C TRP A 192 25.35 -4.17 -25.30
N GLU A 193 25.51 -2.85 -25.33
CA GLU A 193 24.60 -1.93 -26.02
C GLU A 193 24.56 -2.23 -27.53
N ASP A 194 25.71 -2.47 -28.18
CA ASP A 194 25.76 -2.91 -29.59
C ASP A 194 24.95 -4.20 -29.83
N VAL A 195 24.98 -5.14 -28.88
CA VAL A 195 24.21 -6.40 -28.96
C VAL A 195 22.71 -6.13 -28.84
N GLU A 196 22.32 -5.23 -27.95
CA GLU A 196 20.92 -4.84 -27.75
C GLU A 196 20.36 -4.09 -28.96
N GLU A 197 21.15 -3.19 -29.55
CA GLU A 197 20.79 -2.46 -30.78
C GLU A 197 20.61 -3.42 -31.96
N LEU A 198 21.54 -4.37 -32.15
CA LEU A 198 21.41 -5.39 -33.20
C LEU A 198 20.26 -6.36 -32.96
N ALA A 199 20.00 -6.74 -31.69
CA ALA A 199 18.88 -7.60 -31.35
C ALA A 199 17.53 -6.91 -31.60
N SER A 200 17.45 -5.61 -31.35
CA SER A 200 16.24 -4.80 -31.54
C SER A 200 15.98 -4.46 -33.01
N SER A 201 17.04 -4.14 -33.78
CA SER A 201 16.95 -3.84 -35.22
C SER A 201 16.70 -5.05 -36.10
N GLY A 202 16.96 -6.26 -35.59
CA GLY A 202 16.70 -7.53 -36.27
C GLY A 202 15.24 -7.79 -36.66
N LEU A 203 14.30 -6.97 -36.15
CA LEU A 203 12.88 -7.01 -36.56
C LEU A 203 12.52 -5.97 -37.62
N SER A 204 13.24 -4.85 -37.72
CA SER A 204 12.91 -3.73 -38.61
C SER A 204 13.69 -3.72 -39.92
N ASN A 205 14.89 -4.31 -39.97
CA ASN A 205 15.85 -4.04 -41.06
C ASN A 205 16.08 -5.22 -42.03
N SER A 206 15.40 -6.35 -41.88
CA SER A 206 15.59 -7.52 -42.77
C SER A 206 14.88 -7.42 -44.14
N TRP A 207 14.21 -6.31 -44.46
CA TRP A 207 13.53 -6.11 -45.76
C TRP A 207 14.19 -5.06 -46.66
N LEU A 208 15.30 -4.44 -46.25
CA LEU A 208 15.97 -3.38 -47.02
C LEU A 208 17.50 -3.61 -47.16
N GLY A 209 17.90 -4.87 -47.23
CA GLY A 209 19.26 -5.22 -47.64
C GLY A 209 19.35 -5.33 -49.16
N ASN A 210 19.54 -4.21 -49.86
CA ASN A 210 20.54 -4.01 -50.91
C ASN A 210 20.21 -2.76 -51.75
N ASN A 211 21.11 -1.77 -51.69
CA ASN A 211 21.06 -0.47 -52.37
C ASN A 211 19.90 0.42 -51.92
N LEU A 212 20.21 1.50 -51.20
CA LEU A 212 20.22 2.84 -51.79
C LEU A 212 20.57 3.84 -50.69
N ASP A 213 21.45 4.78 -51.02
CA ASP A 213 21.58 6.07 -50.33
C ASP A 213 20.18 6.64 -50.02
N VAL A 214 19.84 6.77 -48.74
CA VAL A 214 18.76 7.66 -48.29
C VAL A 214 19.26 8.41 -47.06
N TYR A 215 20.12 9.39 -47.32
CA TYR A 215 19.88 10.70 -46.73
C TYR A 215 18.56 11.23 -47.32
N ASP A 216 17.75 11.89 -46.49
CA ASP A 216 16.44 12.52 -46.74
C ASP A 216 15.17 11.70 -46.41
N ASP A 217 14.37 12.32 -45.54
CA ASP A 217 12.90 12.31 -45.47
C ASP A 217 12.11 11.42 -44.51
N GLU A 218 12.73 10.73 -43.56
CA GLU A 218 11.98 10.27 -42.38
C GLU A 218 12.60 10.82 -41.09
N SER A 219 12.59 12.14 -40.97
CA SER A 219 12.61 12.78 -39.66
C SER A 219 11.41 12.25 -38.88
N CYS A 220 11.69 11.34 -37.95
CA CYS A 220 10.79 11.00 -36.86
C CYS A 220 10.26 12.32 -36.30
N ASP A 221 8.94 12.48 -36.35
CA ASP A 221 8.20 13.74 -36.25
C ASP A 221 8.33 14.30 -34.81
N LEU A 222 9.51 14.83 -34.47
CA LEU A 222 9.82 15.46 -33.19
C LEU A 222 8.84 16.60 -32.89
N VAL A 223 8.26 17.19 -33.95
CA VAL A 223 7.18 18.17 -33.86
C VAL A 223 5.92 17.55 -33.28
N GLN A 224 5.54 16.35 -33.72
CA GLN A 224 4.35 15.63 -33.23
C GLN A 224 4.54 15.12 -31.79
N ALA A 225 5.74 14.66 -31.44
CA ALA A 225 6.08 14.32 -30.07
C ALA A 225 6.11 15.56 -29.15
N ALA A 226 6.64 16.69 -29.63
CA ALA A 226 6.63 17.95 -28.88
C ALA A 226 5.20 18.51 -28.70
N GLU A 227 4.34 18.37 -29.71
CA GLU A 227 2.94 18.78 -29.64
C GLU A 227 2.14 17.93 -28.65
N ALA A 228 2.38 16.61 -28.61
CA ALA A 228 1.79 15.72 -27.61
C ALA A 228 2.23 16.08 -26.18
N CYS A 229 3.50 16.43 -25.98
CA CYS A 229 4.00 16.89 -24.67
C CYS A 229 3.37 18.23 -24.25
N MET A 230 3.22 19.19 -25.17
CA MET A 230 2.53 20.46 -24.90
C MET A 230 1.05 20.25 -24.53
N ALA A 231 0.38 19.32 -25.21
CA ALA A 231 -1.02 19.00 -24.93
C ALA A 231 -1.21 18.41 -23.51
N LEU A 232 -0.26 17.60 -23.04
CA LEU A 232 -0.29 17.05 -21.68
C LEU A 232 -0.07 18.13 -20.61
N GLU A 233 0.80 19.12 -20.86
CA GLU A 233 1.06 20.22 -19.92
C GLU A 233 -0.16 21.13 -19.76
N GLU A 234 -0.90 21.39 -20.84
CA GLU A 234 -2.14 22.18 -20.76
C GLU A 234 -3.28 21.43 -20.04
N LEU A 235 -3.31 20.10 -20.15
CA LEU A 235 -4.27 19.24 -19.47
C LEU A 235 -4.02 19.19 -17.95
N ASP A 236 -2.75 19.17 -17.53
CA ASP A 236 -2.35 19.28 -16.12
C ASP A 236 -2.68 20.68 -15.53
N ARG A 237 -2.47 21.74 -16.32
CA ARG A 237 -2.87 23.11 -15.96
C ARG A 237 -4.37 23.24 -15.74
N PHE A 238 -5.18 22.61 -16.60
CA PHE A 238 -6.64 22.61 -16.47
C PHE A 238 -7.08 21.94 -15.16
N PHE A 239 -6.54 20.77 -14.83
CA PHE A 239 -6.88 20.08 -13.59
C PHE A 239 -6.46 20.88 -12.35
N THR A 240 -5.26 21.44 -12.35
CA THR A 240 -4.76 22.23 -11.21
C THR A 240 -5.63 23.45 -10.95
N ASN A 241 -6.02 24.19 -12.00
CA ASN A 241 -6.91 25.36 -11.86
C ASN A 241 -8.34 24.98 -11.47
N TYR A 242 -8.86 23.85 -11.95
CA TYR A 242 -10.19 23.38 -11.61
C TYR A 242 -10.30 23.01 -10.13
N TYR A 243 -9.30 22.32 -9.58
CA TYR A 243 -9.29 21.96 -8.15
C TYR A 243 -8.93 23.13 -7.23
N ALA A 244 -8.08 24.06 -7.67
CA ALA A 244 -7.74 25.24 -6.87
C ALA A 244 -8.93 26.21 -6.71
N ASN A 245 -9.76 26.40 -7.76
CA ASN A 245 -10.90 27.31 -7.70
C ASN A 245 -12.12 26.74 -6.97
N ASN A 246 -12.30 25.42 -6.97
CA ASN A 246 -13.43 24.79 -6.27
C ASN A 246 -13.23 24.63 -4.76
N ASN A 247 -12.02 24.84 -4.24
CA ASN A 247 -11.73 24.83 -2.80
C ASN A 247 -11.91 26.20 -2.12
N ASN A 248 -12.35 27.23 -2.84
CA ASN A 248 -12.52 28.60 -2.30
C ASN A 248 -13.99 29.04 -2.13
N ILE A 249 -14.97 28.14 -2.26
CA ILE A 249 -16.40 28.39 -2.03
C ILE A 249 -16.80 27.90 -0.63
N GLY A 250 -16.19 28.44 0.43
CA GLY A 250 -16.53 27.99 1.78
C GLY A 250 -16.08 28.87 2.94
N SER A 251 -15.62 30.10 2.70
CA SER A 251 -15.21 30.98 3.80
C SER A 251 -15.39 32.45 3.43
N ASP A 252 -16.62 32.90 3.25
CA ASP A 252 -16.99 34.27 3.63
C ASP A 252 -18.50 34.39 3.72
N ASP A 253 -19.02 34.60 4.93
CA ASP A 253 -20.32 35.20 5.24
C ASP A 253 -20.34 35.43 6.77
N GLY A 254 -19.85 36.58 7.23
CA GLY A 254 -19.91 36.91 8.65
C GLY A 254 -19.25 38.22 9.11
N LEU A 255 -19.68 39.36 8.56
CA LEU A 255 -19.60 40.67 9.22
C LEU A 255 -20.96 41.37 9.16
#